data_AF-A0A2K3KLL0-F1
#
_entry.id   AF-A0A2K3KLL0-F1
#
_cell.length_a   1.000
_cell.length_b   1.000
_cell.length_c   1.000
_cell.angle_alpha   90.00
_cell.angle_beta   90.00
_cell.angle_gamma   90.00
#
_symmetry.space_group_name_H-M   'P 1'
#
loop_
_entity.id
_entity.type
_entity.pdbx_description
1 polymer ?
#
loop_
_entity_poly.entity_id
_entity_poly.type
_entity_poly.pdbx_seq_one_letter_code
_entity_poly.pdbx_strand_id
1 'polypeptide(L)' 'SKDEAFDVFKRFKALVENQCSKRIKILKTDGGDEYTSRRFESFCEENGIEHEVTTPYTPQHNGLAERRNRTILDMARCM' A
#
# COMPACT_ATOMS: atom_id res chain seq x y z
N SER A 1 12.27 5.65 -4.11
CA SER A 1 13.14 5.84 -2.91
C SER A 1 12.29 5.66 -1.66
N LYS A 2 12.84 5.19 -0.53
CA LYS A 2 12.05 4.91 0.70
C LYS A 2 11.20 6.10 1.15
N ASP A 3 11.78 7.30 1.16
CA ASP A 3 11.08 8.53 1.53
C ASP A 3 9.99 8.93 0.53
N GLU A 4 10.23 8.69 -0.75
CA GLU A 4 9.26 8.97 -1.81
C GLU A 4 8.04 8.04 -1.72
N ALA A 5 8.25 6.74 -1.50
CA ALA A 5 7.18 5.77 -1.29
C ALA A 5 6.32 6.15 -0.07
N PHE A 6 6.96 6.58 1.02
CA PHE A 6 6.29 7.05 2.22
C PHE A 6 5.44 8.31 1.97
N ASP A 7 6.01 9.32 1.30
CA ASP A 7 5.30 10.57 1.01
C ASP A 7 4.12 10.37 0.06
N VAL A 8 4.27 9.48 -0.93
CA VAL A 8 3.18 9.09 -1.83
C VAL A 8 2.09 8.34 -1.05
N PHE A 9 2.45 7.40 -0.19
CA PHE A 9 1.49 6.65 0.62
C PHE A 9 0.66 7.56 1.53
N LYS A 10 1.27 8.57 2.15
CA LYS A 10 0.55 9.57 2.96
C LYS A 10 -0.54 10.29 2.16
N ARG A 11 -0.20 10.77 0.96
CA ARG A 11 -1.14 11.46 0.08
C ARG A 11 -2.25 10.51 -0.38
N PHE A 12 -1.88 9.29 -0.75
CA PHE A 12 -2.82 8.26 -1.17
C PHE A 12 -3.82 7.90 -0.05
N LYS A 13 -3.34 7.66 1.17
CA LYS A 13 -4.20 7.42 2.35
C LYS A 13 -5.22 8.53 2.51
N ALA A 14 -4.78 9.78 2.59
CA ALA A 14 -5.68 10.92 2.78
C ALA A 14 -6.74 11.02 1.67
N LEU A 15 -6.33 10.79 0.43
CA LEU A 15 -7.24 10.83 -0.73
C LEU A 15 -8.29 9.71 -0.65
N VAL A 16 -7.89 8.47 -0.43
CA VAL A 16 -8.81 7.32 -0.41
C VAL A 16 -9.73 7.38 0.80
N GLU A 17 -9.22 7.75 1.98
CA GLU A 17 -10.05 7.86 3.18
C GLU A 17 -11.13 8.94 3.03
N ASN A 18 -10.79 10.07 2.39
CA ASN A 18 -11.75 11.13 2.10
C ASN A 18 -12.74 10.75 1.00
N GLN A 19 -12.29 10.10 -0.08
CA GLN A 19 -13.17 9.70 -1.17
C GLN A 19 -14.14 8.59 -0.78
N CYS A 20 -13.69 7.65 0.04
CA CYS A 20 -14.50 6.49 0.45
C CYS A 20 -15.18 6.68 1.82
N SER A 21 -14.89 7.76 2.55
CA SER A 21 -15.32 8.00 3.94
C SER A 21 -15.04 6.80 4.85
N LYS A 22 -13.91 6.12 4.63
CA LYS A 22 -13.51 4.89 5.35
C LYS A 22 -12.04 4.95 5.68
N ARG A 23 -11.67 4.52 6.88
CA ARG A 23 -10.26 4.46 7.32
C ARG A 23 -9.58 3.19 6.82
N ILE A 24 -8.31 3.31 6.46
CA ILE A 24 -7.44 2.17 6.18
C ILE A 24 -7.14 1.50 7.53
N LYS A 25 -7.39 0.19 7.62
CA LYS A 25 -7.15 -0.60 8.86
C LYS A 25 -5.93 -1.50 8.76
N ILE A 26 -5.70 -2.06 7.57
CA ILE A 26 -4.66 -3.05 7.33
C ILE A 26 -3.95 -2.66 6.03
N LEU A 27 -2.63 -2.63 6.08
CA LEU A 27 -1.76 -2.50 4.92
C LEU A 27 -0.96 -3.80 4.77
N LYS A 28 -1.15 -4.51 3.66
CA LYS A 28 -0.33 -5.67 3.30
C LYS A 28 0.71 -5.25 2.26
N THR A 29 2.00 -5.43 2.54
CA THR A 29 3.08 -5.18 1.58
C THR A 29 3.88 -6.44 1.31
N ASP A 30 4.60 -6.50 0.19
CA ASP A 30 5.71 -7.45 0.08
C ASP A 30 6.83 -7.03 1.04
N GLY A 31 7.78 -7.93 1.31
CA GLY A 31 8.98 -7.63 2.10
C GLY A 31 9.94 -6.63 1.45
N GLY A 32 9.45 -5.75 0.56
CA GLY A 32 10.19 -4.67 -0.04
C GLY A 32 10.68 -3.69 1.02
N ASP A 33 11.97 -3.36 0.93
CA ASP A 33 12.69 -2.53 1.91
C ASP A 33 12.19 -1.06 1.96
N GLU A 34 11.30 -0.69 1.04
CA GLU A 34 10.69 0.63 0.93
C GLU A 34 9.57 0.87 1.96
N TYR A 35 8.84 -0.18 2.32
CA TYR A 35 7.71 -0.09 3.27
C TYR A 35 8.09 -0.50 4.69
N THR A 36 9.28 -1.07 4.90
CA THR A 36 9.77 -1.54 6.20
C THR A 36 10.61 -0.50 6.94
N SER A 37 10.62 0.76 6.50
CA SER A 37 11.35 1.81 7.19
C SER A 37 10.69 2.13 8.54
N ARG A 38 11.49 2.41 9.59
CA ARG A 38 10.97 2.79 10.92
C ARG A 38 9.98 3.95 10.87
N ARG A 39 10.22 4.91 9.98
CA ARG A 39 9.34 6.07 9.77
C ARG A 39 7.97 5.66 9.22
N PHE A 40 7.94 4.63 8.38
CA PHE A 40 6.71 4.05 7.84
C PHE A 40 5.95 3.28 8.91
N GLU A 41 6.66 2.45 9.68
CA GLU A 41 6.10 1.67 10.80
C GLU A 41 5.46 2.58 11.85
N SER A 42 6.18 3.60 12.34
CA SER A 42 5.63 4.56 13.32
C SER A 42 4.41 5.29 12.78
N PHE A 43 4.40 5.65 11.49
CA PHE A 43 3.23 6.28 10.88
C PHE A 43 2.02 5.35 10.84
N CYS A 44 2.22 4.06 10.56
CA CYS A 44 1.16 3.07 10.60
C CYS A 44 0.58 2.94 12.02
N GLU A 45 1.43 2.83 13.04
CA GLU A 45 1.03 2.78 14.45
C GLU A 45 0.22 4.01 14.86
N GLU A 46 0.71 5.23 14.56
CA GLU A 46 0.02 6.49 14.86
C GLU A 46 -1.36 6.60 14.20
N ASN A 47 -1.53 5.97 13.03
CA ASN A 47 -2.79 6.00 12.29
C ASN A 47 -3.71 4.82 12.61
N GLY A 48 -3.27 3.88 13.45
CA GLY A 48 -3.99 2.65 13.78
C GLY A 48 -4.09 1.67 12.60
N ILE A 49 -3.06 1.64 11.74
CA ILE A 49 -2.95 0.76 10.59
C ILE A 49 -2.08 -0.44 10.97
N GLU A 50 -2.63 -1.64 10.88
CA GLU A 50 -1.86 -2.88 11.01
C GLU A 50 -1.05 -3.11 9.73
N HIS A 51 0.29 -3.13 9.84
CA HIS A 51 1.18 -3.38 8.71
C HIS A 51 1.59 -4.86 8.69
N GLU A 52 1.07 -5.59 7.72
CA GLU A 52 1.38 -6.98 7.49
C GLU A 52 2.39 -7.11 6.35
N VAL A 53 3.62 -7.51 6.68
CA VAL A 53 4.67 -7.78 5.70
C VAL A 53 4.56 -9.24 5.26
N THR A 54 4.20 -9.45 4.00
CA THR A 54 4.15 -10.79 3.41
C THR A 54 5.57 -11.30 3.14
N THR A 55 5.82 -12.56 3.52
CA THR A 55 7.12 -13.19 3.27
C THR A 55 7.35 -13.39 1.76
N PRO A 56 8.61 -13.41 1.30
CA PRO A 56 8.98 -13.50 -0.14
C PRO A 56 8.44 -14.71 -0.92
N TYR A 57 7.70 -15.62 -0.29
CA TYR A 57 7.22 -16.87 -0.87
C TYR A 57 5.69 -17.06 -0.76
N THR A 58 4.94 -15.97 -0.51
CA THR A 58 3.45 -15.98 -0.54
C THR A 58 2.86 -15.14 -1.69
N PRO A 59 3.21 -15.43 -2.97
CA PRO A 59 2.76 -14.66 -4.12
C PRO A 59 1.24 -14.70 -4.33
N GLN A 60 0.51 -15.61 -3.68
CA GLN A 60 -0.95 -15.66 -3.83
C GLN A 60 -1.64 -14.43 -3.23
N HIS A 61 -1.11 -13.87 -2.14
CA HIS A 61 -1.67 -12.69 -1.48
C HIS A 61 -1.41 -11.42 -2.31
N ASN A 62 -0.21 -11.27 -2.86
CA ASN A 62 0.12 -10.13 -3.71
C ASN A 62 -0.43 -10.28 -5.13
N GLY A 63 -0.66 -11.52 -5.59
CA GLY A 63 -1.22 -11.78 -6.91
C GLY A 63 -2.62 -11.23 -7.13
N LEU A 64 -3.40 -10.93 -6.08
CA LEU A 64 -4.66 -10.19 -6.20
C LEU A 64 -4.41 -8.70 -6.45
N ALA A 65 -3.50 -8.09 -5.70
CA ALA A 65 -3.11 -6.69 -5.88
C ALA A 65 -2.47 -6.47 -7.26
N GLU A 66 -1.56 -7.36 -7.67
CA GLU A 66 -0.93 -7.32 -8.99
C GLU A 66 -1.95 -7.44 -10.13
N ARG A 67 -2.92 -8.37 -10.01
CA ARG A 67 -4.00 -8.51 -11.00
C ARG A 67 -4.85 -7.26 -11.09
N ARG A 68 -5.24 -6.66 -9.95
CA ARG A 68 -6.01 -5.43 -9.92
C ARG A 68 -5.25 -4.25 -10.53
N ASN A 69 -3.97 -4.11 -10.19
CA ASN A 69 -3.10 -3.08 -10.74
C ASN A 69 -2.97 -3.23 -12.27
N ARG A 70 -2.83 -4.47 -12.76
CA ARG A 70 -2.80 -4.75 -14.20
C ARG A 70 -4.10 -4.36 -14.90
N THR A 71 -5.26 -4.73 -14.33
CA THR A 71 -6.55 -4.34 -14.89
C THR A 71 -6.71 -2.81 -14.95
N ILE A 72 -6.29 -2.09 -13.91
CA ILE A 72 -6.35 -0.61 -13.89
C ILE A 72 -5.44 -0.02 -14.97
N LEU A 73 -4.21 -0.53 -15.11
CA LEU A 73 -3.26 -0.08 -16.13
C LEU A 73 -3.75 -0.37 -17.55
N ASP A 74 -4.34 -1.54 -17.79
CA ASP A 74 -4.89 -1.89 -19.09
C ASP A 74 -6.10 -1.00 -19.44
N MET A 75 -6.99 -0.71 -18.49
CA MET A 75 -8.08 0.25 -18.69
C MET A 75 -7.57 1.66 -19.02
N ALA A 76 -6.48 2.11 -18.37
CA ALA A 76 -5.87 3.41 -18.64
C ALA A 76 -5.17 3.49 -20.01
N ARG A 77 -4.72 2.35 -20.57
CA ARG A 77 -4.08 2.27 -21.90
C ARG A 77 -5.08 2.19 -23.06
N CYS A 78 -6.28 1.69 -22.79
CA CYS A 78 -7.34 1.55 -23.79
C CYS A 78 -8.27 2.76 -23.89
N MET A 79 -8.06 3.81 -23.07
CA MET A 79 -8.65 5.13 -23.22
C MET A 79 -7.71 6.05 -23.99
#